data_AF-A0A966PWY3-F1
#
_entry.id   AF-A0A966PWY3-F1
#
_cell.length_a   1.000
_cell.length_b   1.000
_cell.length_c   1.000
_cell.angle_alpha   90.00
_cell.angle_beta   90.00
_cell.angle_gamma   90.00
#
_symmetry.space_group_name_H-M   'P 1'
#
loop_
_entity.id
_entity.type
_entity.pdbx_description
1 polymer ?
#
loop_
_entity_poly.entity_id
_entity_poly.type
_entity_poly.pdbx_seq_one_letter_code
_entity_poly.pdbx_strand_id
1 'polypeptide(L)' 'MIETLLFRSTIEKRLSTYYRGLVKLIEDHNWDKGTIFGQLHQSATRTGRLSSSKPNLQNFDGEIKELFGSRYATAS' A
#
# COMPACT_ATOMS: atom_id res chain seq x y z
N MET A 1 -14.07 19.44 -17.54
CA MET A 1 -12.68 19.91 -17.25
C MET A 1 -12.24 19.51 -15.85
N ILE A 2 -12.99 19.84 -14.78
CA ILE A 2 -12.63 19.49 -13.39
C ILE A 2 -12.58 17.96 -13.18
N GLU A 3 -13.56 17.23 -13.71
CA GLU A 3 -13.61 15.75 -13.60
C GLU A 3 -12.37 15.07 -14.19
N THR A 4 -11.89 15.54 -15.33
CA THR A 4 -10.67 15.03 -15.97
C THR A 4 -9.43 15.24 -15.10
N LEU A 5 -9.35 16.35 -14.37
CA LEU A 5 -8.24 16.63 -13.45
C LEU A 5 -8.30 15.72 -12.22
N LEU A 6 -9.49 15.49 -11.65
CA LEU A 6 -9.70 14.57 -10.53
C LEU A 6 -9.35 13.13 -10.94
N PHE A 7 -9.79 12.72 -12.13
CA PHE A 7 -9.46 11.41 -12.68
C PHE A 7 -7.96 11.23 -12.87
N ARG A 8 -7.29 12.20 -13.52
CA ARG A 8 -5.83 12.18 -13.67
C ARG A 8 -5.12 12.07 -12.33
N SER A 9 -5.49 12.89 -11.35
CA SER A 9 -4.89 12.87 -10.01
C SER A 9 -5.02 11.48 -9.35
N THR A 10 -6.19 10.85 -9.52
CA THR A 10 -6.45 9.50 -8.99
C THR A 10 -5.54 8.46 -9.63
N ILE A 11 -5.41 8.47 -10.97
CA ILE A 11 -4.54 7.55 -11.71
C ILE A 11 -3.07 7.78 -11.37
N GLU A 12 -2.63 9.03 -11.30
CA GLU A 12 -1.25 9.39 -10.95
C GLU A 12 -0.89 8.90 -9.54
N LYS A 13 -1.78 9.08 -8.56
CA LYS A 13 -1.57 8.56 -7.21
C LYS A 13 -1.43 7.03 -7.24
N ARG A 14 -2.28 6.33 -7.98
CA ARG A 14 -2.23 4.87 -8.08
C ARG A 14 -0.94 4.37 -8.72
N LEU A 15 -0.53 5.00 -9.83
CA LEU A 15 0.69 4.66 -10.55
C LEU A 15 1.95 4.92 -9.72
N SER A 16 2.07 6.12 -9.17
CA SER A 16 3.26 6.54 -8.43
C SER A 16 3.39 5.85 -7.07
N THR A 17 2.32 5.82 -6.28
CA THR A 17 2.38 5.36 -4.88
C THR A 17 2.30 3.85 -4.78
N TYR A 18 1.41 3.21 -5.56
CA TYR A 18 1.14 1.79 -5.42
C TYR A 18 1.93 0.97 -6.45
N TYR A 19 1.66 1.14 -7.74
CA TYR A 19 2.25 0.27 -8.77
C TYR A 19 3.77 0.39 -8.88
N ARG A 20 4.32 1.61 -8.84
CA ARG A 20 5.77 1.83 -8.89
C ARG A 20 6.38 1.92 -7.50
N GLY A 21 5.72 2.64 -6.59
CA GLY A 21 6.24 2.90 -5.25
C GLY A 21 6.41 1.64 -4.41
N LEU A 22 5.45 0.71 -4.43
CA LEU A 22 5.56 -0.53 -3.65
C LEU A 22 6.61 -1.48 -4.22
N VAL A 23 6.69 -1.62 -5.54
CA VAL A 23 7.70 -2.47 -6.20
C VAL A 23 9.09 -1.97 -5.86
N LYS A 24 9.33 -0.66 -6.00
CA LYS A 24 10.60 -0.05 -5.62
C LYS A 24 10.91 -0.27 -4.14
N LEU A 25 9.91 -0.14 -3.26
CA LEU A 25 10.12 -0.36 -1.82
C LEU A 25 10.54 -1.80 -1.50
N ILE A 26 9.95 -2.80 -2.17
CA ILE A 26 10.35 -4.21 -2.03
C ILE A 26 11.81 -4.38 -2.45
N GLU A 27 12.20 -3.78 -3.58
CA GLU A 27 13.58 -3.83 -4.09
C GLU A 27 14.57 -3.13 -3.14
N ASP A 28 14.27 -1.90 -2.72
CA ASP A 28 15.10 -1.08 -1.84
C ASP A 28 15.34 -1.76 -0.48
N HIS A 29 14.37 -2.54 0.01
CA HIS A 29 14.47 -3.29 1.26
C HIS A 29 14.89 -4.76 1.09
N ASN A 30 15.16 -5.19 -0.14
CA ASN A 30 15.53 -6.55 -0.50
C ASN A 30 14.58 -7.60 0.10
N TRP A 31 13.28 -7.33 0.02
CA TRP A 31 12.22 -8.24 0.48
C TRP A 31 11.92 -9.32 -0.55
N ASP A 32 11.34 -10.42 -0.08
CA ASP A 32 10.86 -11.48 -0.95
C ASP A 32 9.83 -10.93 -1.94
N LYS A 33 10.02 -11.29 -3.23
CA LYS A 33 9.17 -10.83 -4.31
C LYS A 33 7.71 -11.17 -4.03
N GLY A 34 6.85 -10.16 -4.13
CA GLY A 34 5.40 -10.33 -3.89
C GLY A 34 4.99 -10.22 -2.43
N THR A 35 5.92 -9.94 -1.50
CA THR A 35 5.61 -9.71 -0.09
C THR A 35 6.05 -8.31 0.35
N ILE A 36 5.23 -7.66 1.17
CA ILE A 36 5.50 -6.32 1.72
C ILE A 36 5.54 -6.41 3.24
N PHE A 37 6.64 -5.93 3.84
CA PHE A 37 6.85 -5.98 5.29
C PHE A 37 6.76 -4.58 5.91
N GLY A 38 5.53 -4.06 6.02
CA GLY A 38 5.28 -2.77 6.66
C GLY A 38 5.62 -2.76 8.16
N GLN A 39 6.12 -1.63 8.66
CA GLN A 39 6.43 -1.44 10.07
C GLN A 39 5.18 -0.98 10.83
N LEU A 40 4.87 -1.63 11.95
CA LEU A 40 3.77 -1.24 12.85
C LEU A 40 4.34 -0.55 14.09
N HIS A 41 3.82 0.63 14.40
CA HIS A 41 4.21 1.42 15.56
C HIS A 41 3.08 1.46 16.58
N GLN A 42 3.33 0.87 17.75
CA GLN A 42 2.34 0.72 18.83
C GLN A 42 2.13 2.00 19.65
N SER A 43 3.18 2.79 19.89
CA SER A 43 3.14 3.96 20.78
C SER A 43 3.19 5.31 20.06
N ALA A 44 3.16 5.33 18.73
CA ALA A 44 3.38 6.56 17.97
C ALA A 44 2.14 7.46 17.84
N THR A 45 0.93 6.97 18.14
CA THR A 45 -0.29 7.79 18.04
C THR A 45 -0.81 8.20 19.42
N ARG A 46 -1.25 9.46 19.54
CA ARG A 46 -1.79 10.04 20.78
C ARG A 46 -3.04 9.31 21.30
N THR A 47 -3.75 8.62 20.41
CA THR A 47 -4.96 7.86 20.74
C THR A 47 -4.67 6.40 21.11
N GLY A 48 -3.41 5.95 21.07
CA GLY A 48 -3.03 4.56 21.35
C GLY A 48 -3.36 3.57 20.22
N ARG A 49 -3.68 4.05 19.02
CA ARG A 49 -3.90 3.18 17.84
C ARG A 49 -2.55 2.78 17.22
N LEU A 50 -2.53 1.61 16.59
CA LEU A 50 -1.41 1.22 15.74
C LEU A 50 -1.30 2.18 14.55
N SER A 51 -0.09 2.68 14.29
CA SER A 51 0.24 3.37 13.04
C SER A 51 1.17 2.49 12.20
N SER A 52 1.24 2.73 10.89
CA SER A 52 2.09 1.95 10.00
C SER A 52 2.94 2.81 9.07
N SER A 53 4.15 2.35 8.76
CA SER A 53 5.07 3.03 7.85
C SER A 53 5.89 2.06 7.01
N LYS A 54 6.43 2.54 5.87
CA LYS A 54 7.28 1.77 4.95
C LYS A 54 6.65 0.42 4.52
N PRO A 55 5.51 0.40 3.80
CA PRO A 55 4.63 1.51 3.49
C PRO A 55 3.55 1.68 4.57
N ASN A 56 2.76 2.76 4.52
CA ASN A 56 1.64 2.92 5.44
C ASN A 56 0.48 2.00 5.01
N LEU A 57 0.35 0.88 5.73
CA LEU A 57 -0.63 -0.17 5.46
C LEU A 57 -2.10 0.25 5.67
N GLN A 58 -2.34 1.38 6.36
CA GLN A 58 -3.70 1.88 6.60
C GLN A 58 -4.26 2.69 5.42
N ASN A 59 -3.39 3.17 4.52
CA ASN A 59 -3.74 4.12 3.47
C ASN A 59 -3.96 3.45 2.09
N PHE A 60 -4.13 2.14 2.04
CA PHE A 60 -4.51 1.46 0.80
C PHE A 60 -5.98 1.72 0.48
N ASP A 61 -6.27 2.09 -0.76
CA ASP A 61 -7.60 2.53 -1.19
C ASP A 61 -8.10 1.74 -2.40
N GLY A 62 -9.43 1.58 -2.46
CA GLY A 62 -10.16 1.01 -3.60
C GLY A 62 -9.65 -0.34 -4.10
N GLU A 63 -9.60 -0.46 -5.42
CA GLU A 63 -9.21 -1.64 -6.20
C GLU A 63 -7.78 -2.14 -5.90
N ILE A 64 -6.91 -1.29 -5.35
CA ILE A 64 -5.53 -1.70 -5.02
C ILE A 64 -5.52 -2.80 -3.95
N LYS A 65 -6.56 -2.88 -3.11
CA LYS A 65 -6.70 -3.94 -2.11
C LYS A 65 -6.84 -5.33 -2.75
N GLU A 66 -7.36 -5.41 -3.97
CA GLU A 66 -7.54 -6.68 -4.70
C GLU A 66 -6.21 -7.31 -5.09
N LEU A 67 -5.13 -6.53 -5.16
CA LEU A 67 -3.78 -7.01 -5.45
C LEU A 67 -3.18 -7.79 -4.26
N PHE A 68 -3.72 -7.63 -3.05
CA PHE A 68 -3.25 -8.30 -1.85
C PHE A 68 -4.03 -9.61 -1.62
N GLY A 69 -3.62 -10.65 -2.35
CA GLY A 69 -4.15 -11.99 -2.18
C GLY A 69 -3.69 -12.67 -0.89
N SER A 70 -4.57 -13.49 -0.29
CA SER A 70 -4.18 -14.38 0.79
C SER A 70 -3.45 -15.61 0.22
N ARG A 71 -2.32 -15.98 0.82
CA ARG A 71 -1.61 -17.24 0.51
C ARG A 71 -2.44 -18.50 0.83
N TYR A 72 -3.56 -18.35 1.53
CA TYR A 72 -4.47 -19.44 1.89
C TYR A 72 -5.72 -19.51 0.99
N ALA A 73 -5.85 -18.64 -0.01
CA ALA A 73 -7.07 -18.54 -0.82
C ALA A 73 -7.38 -19.79 -1.67
N THR A 74 -6.40 -20.67 -1.92
CA THR A 74 -6.56 -21.87 -2.77
C THR A 74 -6.48 -23.18 -1.98
N ALA A 75 -6.41 -23.13 -0.65
CA ALA A 75 -6.40 -24.33 0.18
C ALA A 75 -7.83 -24.64 0.64
N SER A 76 -8.62 -25.29 -0.21
CA SER A 76 -9.89 -25.97 0.11
C SER A 76 -10.16 -27.06 -0.92
#